data_AF-A0A3M8CDE4-F1
#
_entry.id   AF-A0A3M8CDE4-F1
#
_cell.length_a   1.000
_cell.length_b   1.000
_cell.length_c   1.000
_cell.angle_alpha   90.00
_cell.angle_beta   90.00
_cell.angle_gamma   90.00
#
_symmetry.space_group_name_H-M   'P 1'
#
loop_
_entity.id
_entity.type
_entity.pdbx_description
1 polymer ?
#
loop_
_entity_poly.entity_id
_entity_poly.type
_entity_poly.pdbx_seq_one_letter_code
_entity_poly.pdbx_strand_id
1 'polypeptide(L)'
;MDLHIEDNGRYGEYPLNEYWTEDARFPYLIWVKGKIAGFVLVRLINTGEEDAYFSIAEFFIMKRYRRTGLGKQVAKELFQMHKGHWEVYQIDNNKPAQHFWTNTIEEYTGGKFTVRIETGRKTQVFDS
;
A
#
# COMPACT_ATOMS: atom_id res chain seq x y z
N MET A 1 -0.94 12.76 -9.47
CA MET A 1 0.41 12.74 -10.08
C MET A 1 0.19 12.97 -11.55
N ASP A 2 0.60 14.11 -12.07
CA ASP A 2 0.52 14.39 -13.50
C ASP A 2 1.79 13.81 -14.12
N LEU A 3 1.70 12.57 -14.59
CA LEU A 3 2.82 11.83 -15.17
C LEU A 3 2.88 12.18 -16.65
N HIS A 4 3.82 13.03 -17.03
CA HIS A 4 4.10 13.34 -18.43
C HIS A 4 5.11 12.35 -19.01
N ILE A 5 4.99 12.12 -20.32
CA ILE A 5 5.99 11.35 -21.06
C ILE A 5 7.13 12.31 -21.39
N GLU A 6 8.34 11.93 -21.02
CA GLU A 6 9.57 12.66 -21.33
C GLU A 6 9.91 12.57 -22.83
N ASP A 7 10.80 13.43 -23.32
CA ASP A 7 11.21 13.47 -24.74
C ASP A 7 11.78 12.13 -25.27
N ASN A 8 12.20 11.24 -24.37
CA ASN A 8 12.69 9.90 -24.70
C ASN A 8 11.57 8.84 -24.83
N GLY A 9 10.30 9.24 -24.74
CA GLY A 9 9.14 8.36 -24.86
C GLY A 9 8.84 7.51 -23.63
N ARG A 10 9.46 7.80 -22.48
CA ARG A 10 9.24 7.10 -21.20
C ARG A 10 8.59 8.02 -20.18
N TYR A 11 7.87 7.45 -19.22
CA TYR A 11 7.60 8.17 -17.98
C TYR A 11 8.92 8.34 -17.20
N GLY A 12 9.01 9.41 -16.40
CA GLY A 12 10.12 9.61 -15.47
C GLY A 12 10.38 8.37 -14.60
N GLU A 13 11.63 8.21 -14.15
CA GLU A 13 12.00 7.04 -13.36
C GLU A 13 11.20 6.97 -12.06
N TYR A 14 10.59 5.82 -11.81
CA TYR A 14 10.01 5.55 -10.50
C TYR A 14 11.16 5.29 -9.52
N PRO A 15 11.17 5.90 -8.32
CA PRO A 15 12.28 5.82 -7.38
C PRO A 15 12.33 4.44 -6.67
N LEU A 16 12.56 3.38 -7.44
CA LEU A 16 12.65 2.01 -6.93
C LEU A 16 13.94 1.78 -6.15
N ASN A 17 15.05 2.39 -6.57
CA ASN A 17 16.36 2.19 -5.93
C ASN A 17 16.34 2.46 -4.42
N GLU A 18 15.53 3.41 -3.98
CA GLU A 18 15.35 3.78 -2.57
C GLU A 18 14.93 2.57 -1.70
N TYR A 19 14.21 1.60 -2.26
CA TYR A 19 13.78 0.37 -1.54
C TYR A 19 14.91 -0.62 -1.25
N TRP A 20 16.11 -0.40 -1.81
CA TRP A 20 17.31 -1.20 -1.53
C TRP A 20 18.37 -0.42 -0.76
N THR A 21 18.18 0.90 -0.57
CA THR A 21 19.18 1.77 0.06
C THR A 21 18.70 2.46 1.34
N GLU A 22 17.39 2.53 1.58
CA GLU A 22 16.81 3.19 2.77
C GLU A 22 16.17 2.17 3.72
N ASP A 23 16.52 2.24 5.01
CA ASP A 23 15.99 1.34 6.05
C ASP A 23 14.47 1.49 6.29
N ALA A 24 13.89 2.64 5.94
CA ALA A 24 12.48 2.95 6.11
C ALA A 24 11.60 2.42 4.95
N ARG A 25 12.15 1.58 4.07
CA ARG A 25 11.45 1.07 2.87
C ARG A 25 11.58 -0.43 2.77
N PHE A 26 10.44 -1.08 2.55
CA PHE A 26 10.31 -2.53 2.65
C PHE A 26 9.66 -3.08 1.38
N PRO A 27 10.45 -3.61 0.44
CA PRO A 27 9.93 -4.26 -0.75
C PRO A 27 9.58 -5.73 -0.45
N TYR A 28 8.38 -6.16 -0.84
CA TYR A 28 7.91 -7.53 -0.69
C TYR A 28 7.52 -8.14 -2.03
N LEU A 29 7.99 -9.37 -2.28
CA LEU A 29 7.49 -10.22 -3.36
C LEU A 29 6.52 -11.27 -2.79
N ILE A 30 5.38 -11.43 -3.46
CA ILE A 30 4.36 -12.39 -3.06
C ILE A 30 4.53 -13.64 -3.93
N TRP A 31 4.59 -14.81 -3.31
CA TRP A 31 4.78 -16.09 -3.99
C TRP A 31 3.62 -17.04 -3.71
N VAL A 32 3.13 -17.71 -4.76
CA VAL A 32 2.14 -18.78 -4.65
C VAL A 32 2.67 -19.99 -5.40
N LYS A 33 2.93 -21.09 -4.67
CA LYS A 33 3.47 -22.35 -5.22
C LYS A 33 4.71 -22.14 -6.10
N GLY A 34 5.66 -21.32 -5.63
CA GLY A 34 6.91 -21.03 -6.33
C GLY A 34 6.78 -20.11 -7.55
N LYS A 35 5.62 -19.47 -7.76
CA LYS A 35 5.41 -18.45 -8.80
C LYS A 35 5.15 -17.10 -8.17
N ILE A 36 5.71 -16.03 -8.75
CA ILE A 36 5.40 -14.66 -8.34
C ILE A 36 3.90 -14.42 -8.57
N ALA A 37 3.25 -13.87 -7.57
CA ALA A 37 1.82 -13.55 -7.54
C ALA A 37 1.56 -12.05 -7.41
N GLY A 38 2.57 -11.27 -7.06
CA GLY A 38 2.45 -9.83 -6.88
C GLY A 38 3.62 -9.25 -6.10
N PHE A 39 3.48 -8.00 -5.71
CA PHE A 39 4.43 -7.29 -4.86
C PHE A 39 3.72 -6.24 -4.01
N VAL A 40 4.38 -5.84 -2.91
CA VAL A 40 3.96 -4.72 -2.07
C VAL A 40 5.18 -3.87 -1.75
N LEU A 41 5.01 -2.55 -1.80
CA LEU A 41 6.02 -1.59 -1.38
C LEU A 41 5.51 -0.85 -0.15
N VAL A 42 6.09 -1.14 1.00
CA VAL A 42 5.77 -0.47 2.28
C VAL A 42 6.85 0.56 2.58
N ARG A 43 6.45 1.68 3.18
CA ARG A 43 7.36 2.72 3.68
C ARG A 43 6.96 3.16 5.07
N LEU A 44 7.92 3.47 5.92
CA LEU A 44 7.74 4.20 7.15
C LEU A 44 7.98 5.68 6.86
N ILE A 45 6.94 6.49 6.98
CA ILE A 45 7.03 7.94 6.82
C ILE A 45 7.27 8.54 8.20
N ASN A 46 8.35 9.30 8.33
CA ASN A 46 8.70 9.99 9.56
C ASN A 46 8.53 11.51 9.35
N THR A 47 7.52 12.11 9.97
CA THR A 47 7.22 13.56 9.84
C THR A 47 7.76 14.39 11.00
N GLY A 48 8.42 13.78 12.00
CA GLY A 48 8.88 14.45 13.21
C GLY A 48 8.73 13.55 14.45
N GLU A 49 9.01 14.10 15.63
CA GLU A 49 9.30 13.32 16.87
C GLU A 49 8.20 12.34 17.33
N GLU A 50 6.93 12.47 16.91
CA GLU A 50 5.85 11.56 17.37
C GLU A 50 4.86 11.07 16.29
N ASP A 51 5.05 11.41 15.01
CA ASP A 51 4.04 11.17 13.94
C ASP A 51 4.49 10.15 12.88
N ALA A 52 5.33 9.18 13.24
CA ALA A 52 5.78 8.17 12.28
C ALA A 52 4.66 7.17 11.96
N TYR A 53 4.45 6.88 10.67
CA TYR A 53 3.41 5.94 10.22
C TYR A 53 3.84 5.11 9.02
N PHE A 54 3.36 3.87 8.98
CA PHE A 54 3.51 3.00 7.84
C PHE A 54 2.50 3.34 6.75
N SER A 55 2.96 3.25 5.50
CA SER A 55 2.13 3.47 4.33
C SER A 55 2.45 2.46 3.24
N ILE A 56 1.47 2.19 2.38
CA ILE A 56 1.64 1.35 1.20
C ILE A 56 1.76 2.26 0.00
N ALA A 57 2.95 2.31 -0.59
CA ALA A 57 3.19 3.06 -1.82
C ALA A 57 2.61 2.33 -3.03
N GLU A 58 2.84 1.02 -3.12
CA GLU A 58 2.32 0.18 -4.20
C GLU A 58 1.80 -1.14 -3.67
N PHE A 59 0.67 -1.58 -4.22
CA PHE A 59 0.08 -2.88 -3.91
C PHE A 59 -0.45 -3.53 -5.17
N PHE A 60 0.18 -4.64 -5.57
CA PHE A 60 -0.14 -5.30 -6.81
C PHE A 60 -0.33 -6.80 -6.62
N ILE A 61 -1.49 -7.29 -7.07
CA ILE A 61 -1.78 -8.72 -7.21
C ILE A 61 -2.06 -9.02 -8.68
N MET A 62 -1.38 -10.03 -9.22
CA MET A 62 -1.59 -10.49 -10.59
C MET A 62 -3.04 -10.95 -10.80
N LYS A 63 -3.62 -10.65 -11.97
CA LYS A 63 -5.04 -10.90 -12.27
C LYS A 63 -5.49 -12.33 -11.98
N ARG A 64 -4.65 -13.34 -12.30
CA ARG A 64 -4.91 -14.77 -12.03
C ARG A 64 -5.15 -15.09 -10.55
N TYR A 65 -4.56 -14.33 -9.63
CA TYR A 65 -4.64 -14.58 -8.20
C TYR A 65 -5.68 -13.70 -7.49
N ARG A 66 -6.39 -12.82 -8.20
CA ARG A 66 -7.41 -11.95 -7.60
C ARG A 66 -8.68 -12.72 -7.25
N ARG A 67 -9.45 -12.18 -6.30
CA ARG A 67 -10.72 -12.76 -5.79
C ARG A 67 -10.57 -14.13 -5.09
N THR A 68 -9.35 -14.51 -4.73
CA THR A 68 -9.03 -15.73 -3.98
C THR A 68 -8.84 -15.47 -2.48
N GLY A 69 -8.90 -14.21 -2.03
CA GLY A 69 -8.52 -13.79 -0.68
C GLY A 69 -7.03 -13.42 -0.52
N LEU A 70 -6.16 -13.76 -1.48
CA LEU A 70 -4.71 -13.54 -1.38
C LEU A 70 -4.32 -12.10 -1.01
N GLY A 71 -4.91 -11.11 -1.66
CA GLY A 71 -4.59 -9.70 -1.37
C GLY A 71 -4.93 -9.30 0.06
N LYS A 72 -6.07 -9.78 0.60
CA LYS A 72 -6.46 -9.50 1.99
C LYS A 72 -5.48 -10.16 2.96
N GLN A 73 -5.12 -11.41 2.70
CA GLN A 73 -4.16 -12.15 3.52
C GLN A 73 -2.82 -11.41 3.58
N VAL A 74 -2.26 -11.04 2.42
CA VAL A 74 -0.98 -10.32 2.34
C VAL A 74 -1.04 -8.99 3.08
N ALA A 75 -2.10 -8.20 2.89
CA ALA A 75 -2.24 -6.92 3.59
C ALA A 75 -2.25 -7.10 5.11
N LYS A 76 -3.03 -8.06 5.63
CA LYS A 76 -3.10 -8.35 7.06
C LYS A 76 -1.78 -8.86 7.63
N GLU A 77 -1.07 -9.72 6.90
CA GLU A 77 0.26 -10.18 7.30
C GLU A 77 1.25 -9.01 7.40
N LEU A 78 1.20 -8.06 6.47
CA LEU A 78 2.04 -6.85 6.53
C LEU A 78 1.68 -5.93 7.69
N PHE A 79 0.39 -5.74 7.98
CA PHE A 79 -0.04 -5.01 9.18
C PHE A 79 0.41 -5.70 10.47
N GLN A 80 0.47 -7.04 10.49
CA GLN A 80 1.00 -7.78 11.63
C GLN A 80 2.52 -7.67 11.77
N MET A 81 3.24 -7.62 10.64
CA MET A 81 4.70 -7.54 10.60
C MET A 81 5.21 -6.15 11.01
N HIS A 82 4.56 -5.08 10.56
CA HIS A 82 4.91 -3.70 10.88
C HIS A 82 3.92 -3.12 11.88
N LYS A 83 4.19 -3.37 13.17
CA LYS A 83 3.38 -2.85 14.27
C LYS A 83 3.56 -1.34 14.44
N GLY A 84 2.45 -0.64 14.57
CA GLY A 84 2.43 0.82 14.72
C GLY A 84 1.26 1.47 13.97
N HIS A 85 1.39 2.78 13.77
CA HIS A 85 0.40 3.60 13.09
C HIS A 85 0.43 3.38 11.58
N TRP A 86 -0.73 3.31 10.93
CA TRP A 86 -0.86 3.12 9.49
C TRP A 86 -1.71 4.19 8.85
N GLU A 87 -1.25 4.71 7.72
CA GLU A 87 -2.07 5.46 6.77
C GLU A 87 -2.04 4.78 5.39
N VAL A 88 -3.18 4.22 5.00
CA VAL A 88 -3.36 3.61 3.67
C VAL A 88 -4.22 4.56 2.85
N TYR A 89 -3.64 5.14 1.79
CA TYR A 89 -4.33 6.07 0.90
C TYR A 89 -4.88 5.37 -0.35
N GLN A 90 -5.95 5.94 -0.91
CA GLN A 90 -6.57 5.53 -2.15
C GLN A 90 -6.93 6.76 -2.99
N ILE A 91 -6.72 6.67 -4.31
CA ILE A 91 -7.19 7.69 -5.26
C ILE A 91 -8.72 7.59 -5.38
N ASP A 92 -9.40 8.73 -5.38
CA ASP A 92 -10.87 8.79 -5.35
C ASP A 92 -11.58 8.06 -6.49
N ASN A 93 -10.97 8.08 -7.69
CA ASN A 93 -11.51 7.44 -8.88
C ASN A 93 -11.21 5.92 -8.94
N ASN A 94 -10.34 5.40 -8.06
CA ASN A 94 -10.03 3.98 -8.00
C ASN A 94 -11.02 3.23 -7.09
N LYS A 95 -12.28 3.14 -7.52
CA LYS A 95 -13.35 2.46 -6.76
C LYS A 95 -13.02 1.00 -6.39
N PRO A 96 -12.38 0.18 -7.27
CA PRO A 96 -11.95 -1.16 -6.89
C PRO A 96 -10.97 -1.18 -5.71
N ALA A 97 -9.99 -0.27 -5.68
CA ALA A 97 -9.05 -0.18 -4.57
C ALA A 97 -9.74 0.31 -3.28
N GLN A 98 -10.64 1.30 -3.36
CA GLN A 98 -11.40 1.75 -2.20
C GLN A 98 -12.22 0.63 -1.57
N HIS A 99 -12.93 -0.16 -2.37
CA HIS A 99 -13.70 -1.29 -1.86
C HIS A 99 -12.79 -2.36 -1.26
N PHE A 100 -11.65 -2.65 -1.90
CA PHE A 100 -10.67 -3.58 -1.37
C PHE A 100 -10.14 -3.13 0.01
N TRP A 101 -9.65 -1.90 0.13
CA TRP A 101 -9.04 -1.39 1.36
C TRP A 101 -10.06 -1.20 2.49
N THR A 102 -11.26 -0.70 2.17
CA THR A 102 -12.35 -0.55 3.15
C THR A 102 -12.63 -1.89 3.82
N ASN A 103 -12.92 -2.92 3.03
CA ASN A 103 -13.22 -4.25 3.56
C ASN A 103 -12.03 -4.90 4.27
N THR A 104 -10.80 -4.68 3.78
CA THR A 104 -9.60 -5.35 4.32
C THR A 104 -9.24 -4.78 5.69
N ILE A 105 -9.24 -3.45 5.82
CA ILE A 105 -8.88 -2.76 7.06
C ILE A 105 -10.00 -2.89 8.09
N GLU A 106 -11.26 -2.85 7.67
CA GLU A 106 -12.40 -3.11 8.56
C GLU A 106 -12.32 -4.51 9.18
N GLU A 107 -12.06 -5.53 8.36
CA GLU A 107 -11.91 -6.92 8.80
C GLU A 107 -10.66 -7.15 9.67
N TYR A 108 -9.59 -6.37 9.45
CA TYR A 108 -8.36 -6.45 10.26
C TYR A 108 -8.53 -5.80 11.64
N THR A 109 -9.11 -4.60 11.67
CA THR A 109 -9.20 -3.78 12.88
C THR A 109 -10.47 -4.05 13.71
N GLY A 110 -11.42 -4.82 13.17
CA GLY A 110 -12.76 -4.97 13.75
C GLY A 110 -13.54 -3.65 13.73
N GLY A 111 -13.35 -2.85 12.67
CA GLY A 111 -13.98 -1.53 12.50
C GLY A 111 -13.29 -0.37 13.24
N LYS A 112 -12.13 -0.60 13.88
CA LYS A 112 -11.37 0.42 14.60
C LYS A 112 -10.39 1.16 13.68
N PHE A 113 -10.91 2.03 12.84
CA PHE A 113 -10.12 2.92 11.99
C PHE A 113 -10.89 4.22 11.74
N THR A 114 -10.17 5.29 11.40
CA THR A 114 -10.79 6.53 10.93
C THR A 114 -10.56 6.71 9.44
N VAL A 115 -11.34 7.58 8.82
CA VAL A 115 -11.23 7.91 7.40
C VAL A 115 -11.02 9.42 7.27
N ARG A 116 -9.91 9.81 6.64
CA ARG A 116 -9.65 11.18 6.21
C ARG A 116 -9.94 11.30 4.72
N ILE A 117 -10.75 12.29 4.33
CA ILE A 117 -11.08 12.56 2.93
C ILE A 117 -10.53 13.94 2.59
N GLU A 118 -9.77 14.01 1.51
CA GLU A 118 -9.18 15.22 0.95
C GLU A 118 -9.42 15.21 -0.56
N THR A 119 -9.22 16.34 -1.24
CA THR A 119 -9.46 16.45 -2.68
C THR A 119 -8.69 15.38 -3.48
N GLY A 120 -9.41 14.39 -4.02
CA GLY A 120 -8.84 13.32 -4.85
C GLY A 120 -8.31 12.10 -4.07
N ARG A 121 -8.43 12.09 -2.73
CA ARG A 121 -7.83 11.08 -1.86
C ARG A 121 -8.76 10.68 -0.70
N LYS A 122 -8.86 9.38 -0.47
CA LYS A 122 -9.39 8.77 0.76
C LYS A 122 -8.25 8.05 1.49
N THR A 123 -8.07 8.33 2.78
CA THR A 123 -7.05 7.69 3.62
C THR A 123 -7.70 7.01 4.80
N GLN A 124 -7.37 5.74 5.03
CA GLN A 124 -7.76 5.00 6.22
C GLN A 124 -6.61 5.01 7.21
N VAL A 125 -6.92 5.36 8.46
CA VAL A 125 -5.94 5.55 9.53
C VAL A 125 -6.26 4.60 10.69
N PHE A 126 -5.29 3.81 11.13
CA PHE A 126 -5.48 2.80 12.18
C PHE A 126 -4.15 2.38 12.82
N ASP A 127 -4.23 1.77 14.00
CA ASP A 127 -3.10 1.12 14.65
C ASP A 127 -3.18 -0.40 14.44
N SER A 128 -2.02 -1.02 14.26
CA SER A 128 -1.90 -2.44 13.86
C SER A 128 -1.41 -3.39 14.93
#